data_AF-A0A2I0QPR9-F1
#
_entry.id   AF-A0A2I0QPR9-F1
#
_cell.length_a   1.000
_cell.length_b   1.000
_cell.length_c   1.000
_cell.angle_alpha   90.00
_cell.angle_beta   90.00
_cell.angle_gamma   90.00
#
_symmetry.space_group_name_H-M   'P 1'
#
loop_
_entity.id
_entity.type
_entity.pdbx_description
1 polymer ?
#
loop_
_entity_poly.entity_id
_entity_poly.type
_entity_poly.pdbx_seq_one_letter_code
_entity_poly.pdbx_strand_id
1 'polypeptide(L)'
;MSDAELLAIILQNGVKGENVVDMCNRLISFYGIGNLSDLSFEELHKVYFFSWDDVPGNDSGILLKYMEDDLKMDWAKNAEISKEDDGETIIIKNGENSFTFKFDKAKKYLFSWDDVPENNIGLVKFLKDDLKIEWVENAEIKKNDNNETITVAKGTNTIFLKLHLTSFGDFQGKPENNKTKKMVSLELNGVKKYKYLLKEEEGKLNIYAKKNVTLVTCDDTHKYILKKENGKIKVYHKINGIGEAKAMQIKALFEFNKRCNLAAKSLKKIKYAKEVFGYASQKIPDNKKEYFMVILLDSKNRIIADKIVSIGILNASLIHPREVFRDAIKDGANAIVLVHNHPSDDPTPSTDDIKITETLVKTGEIIGISVIDHVIIGDTYYSFKENGKI
;
A
#
# COMPACT_ATOMS: atom_id res chain seq x y z
N MET A 1 -3.37 -1.47 -30.63
CA MET A 1 -3.35 -2.26 -29.39
C MET A 1 -3.88 -1.38 -28.28
N SER A 2 -4.94 -1.80 -27.61
CA SER A 2 -5.47 -1.14 -26.41
C SER A 2 -4.60 -1.43 -25.19
N ASP A 3 -4.76 -0.65 -24.12
CA ASP A 3 -4.09 -0.89 -22.83
C ASP A 3 -4.41 -2.30 -22.29
N ALA A 4 -5.65 -2.76 -22.49
CA ALA A 4 -6.07 -4.10 -22.09
C ALA A 4 -5.38 -5.20 -22.90
N GLU A 5 -5.21 -5.01 -24.22
CA GLU A 5 -4.48 -5.97 -25.07
C GLU A 5 -2.99 -6.03 -24.70
N LEU A 6 -2.37 -4.88 -24.39
CA LEU A 6 -0.98 -4.83 -23.93
C LEU A 6 -0.81 -5.54 -22.59
N LEU A 7 -1.69 -5.26 -21.64
CA LEU A 7 -1.67 -5.93 -20.34
C LEU A 7 -1.94 -7.44 -20.48
N ALA A 8 -2.81 -7.82 -21.41
CA ALA A 8 -3.12 -9.21 -21.69
C ALA A 8 -1.92 -10.00 -22.22
N ILE A 9 -1.04 -9.39 -23.02
CA ILE A 9 0.23 -10.01 -23.45
C ILE A 9 1.10 -10.35 -22.23
N ILE A 10 1.14 -9.47 -21.24
CA ILE A 10 1.93 -9.67 -20.01
C ILE A 10 1.32 -10.75 -19.12
N LEU A 11 -0.01 -10.74 -18.95
CA LEU A 11 -0.72 -11.67 -18.07
C LEU A 11 -0.98 -13.05 -18.70
N GLN A 12 -0.91 -13.14 -20.03
CA GLN A 12 -0.98 -14.31 -20.90
C GLN A 12 -2.31 -15.09 -20.90
N ASN A 13 -2.85 -15.39 -19.73
CA ASN A 13 -4.01 -16.27 -19.56
C ASN A 13 -5.11 -15.59 -18.75
N GLY A 14 -6.36 -15.82 -19.13
CA GLY A 14 -7.53 -15.38 -18.38
C GLY A 14 -7.88 -16.33 -17.23
N VAL A 15 -9.17 -16.41 -16.90
CA VAL A 15 -9.73 -17.44 -16.02
C VAL A 15 -10.80 -18.24 -16.75
N LYS A 16 -11.25 -19.34 -16.15
CA LYS A 16 -12.33 -20.13 -16.73
C LYS A 16 -13.58 -19.26 -16.91
N GLY A 17 -14.02 -19.08 -18.15
CA GLY A 17 -15.20 -18.25 -18.49
C GLY A 17 -14.90 -16.77 -18.78
N GLU A 18 -13.65 -16.31 -18.65
CA GLU A 18 -13.25 -14.93 -18.93
C GLU A 18 -11.87 -14.93 -19.59
N ASN A 19 -11.78 -14.46 -20.85
CA ASN A 19 -10.49 -14.39 -21.52
C ASN A 19 -9.59 -13.29 -20.91
N VAL A 20 -8.30 -13.32 -21.24
CA VAL A 20 -7.32 -12.41 -20.63
C VAL A 20 -7.59 -10.93 -20.96
N VAL A 21 -8.12 -10.63 -22.15
CA VAL A 21 -8.41 -9.25 -22.57
C VAL A 21 -9.59 -8.69 -21.78
N ASP A 22 -10.66 -9.47 -21.61
CA ASP A 22 -11.82 -9.09 -20.81
C ASP A 22 -11.45 -8.90 -19.33
N MET A 23 -10.62 -9.78 -18.79
CA MET A 23 -10.06 -9.64 -17.44
C MET A 23 -9.24 -8.34 -17.30
N CYS A 24 -8.44 -7.98 -18.30
CA CYS A 24 -7.67 -6.73 -18.31
C CYS A 24 -8.56 -5.49 -18.46
N ASN A 25 -9.61 -5.55 -19.29
CA ASN A 25 -10.60 -4.48 -19.40
C ASN A 25 -11.32 -4.24 -18.07
N ARG A 26 -11.70 -5.32 -17.38
CA ARG A 26 -12.31 -5.25 -16.05
C ARG A 26 -11.36 -4.60 -15.03
N LEU A 27 -10.09 -5.00 -15.01
CA LEU A 27 -9.07 -4.37 -14.16
C LEU A 27 -8.89 -2.87 -14.43
N ILE A 28 -8.78 -2.48 -15.70
CA ILE A 28 -8.62 -1.08 -16.10
C ILE A 28 -9.88 -0.28 -15.78
N SER A 29 -11.07 -0.86 -15.91
CA SER A 29 -12.34 -0.24 -15.52
C SER A 29 -12.40 0.05 -14.01
N PHE A 30 -11.94 -0.88 -13.17
CA PHE A 30 -11.95 -0.69 -11.72
C PHE A 30 -10.95 0.35 -11.21
N TYR A 31 -9.74 0.38 -11.78
CA TYR A 31 -8.64 1.16 -11.23
C TYR A 31 -8.21 2.34 -12.09
N GLY A 32 -8.39 2.26 -13.40
CA GLY A 32 -7.70 3.08 -14.37
C GLY A 32 -6.22 2.65 -14.52
N ILE A 33 -5.69 2.75 -15.74
CA ILE A 33 -4.32 2.31 -16.04
C ILE A 33 -3.25 3.07 -15.24
N GLY A 34 -3.47 4.35 -14.97
CA GLY A 34 -2.55 5.19 -14.21
C GLY A 34 -2.41 4.73 -12.75
N ASN A 35 -3.55 4.47 -12.09
CA ASN A 35 -3.55 4.10 -10.67
C ASN A 35 -3.05 2.67 -10.43
N LEU A 36 -3.14 1.76 -11.41
CA LEU A 36 -2.58 0.41 -11.30
C LEU A 36 -1.09 0.41 -10.94
N SER A 37 -0.35 1.46 -11.34
CA SER A 37 1.06 1.62 -11.00
C SER A 37 1.29 1.91 -9.51
N ASP A 38 0.38 2.64 -8.89
CA ASP A 38 0.48 3.14 -7.51
C ASP A 38 -0.05 2.15 -6.47
N LEU A 39 -0.98 1.27 -6.86
CA LEU A 39 -1.52 0.23 -5.98
C LEU A 39 -0.42 -0.60 -5.34
N SER A 40 -0.42 -0.80 -4.02
CA SER A 40 0.49 -1.73 -3.35
C SER A 40 0.31 -3.18 -3.83
N PHE A 41 1.30 -4.03 -3.54
CA PHE A 41 1.20 -5.47 -3.84
C PHE A 41 -0.06 -6.11 -3.21
N GLU A 42 -0.46 -5.64 -2.03
CA GLU A 42 -1.69 -6.11 -1.38
C GLU A 42 -2.95 -5.66 -2.12
N GLU A 43 -2.98 -4.44 -2.65
CA GLU A 43 -4.12 -3.88 -3.38
C GLU A 43 -4.26 -4.48 -4.78
N LEU A 44 -3.16 -4.88 -5.42
CA LEU A 44 -3.19 -5.60 -6.71
C LEU A 44 -3.70 -7.04 -6.60
N HIS A 45 -3.82 -7.56 -5.37
CA HIS A 45 -4.39 -8.87 -5.09
C HIS A 45 -5.74 -8.75 -4.35
N LYS A 46 -6.10 -7.56 -3.85
CA LYS A 46 -7.29 -7.32 -3.01
C LYS A 46 -7.93 -5.99 -3.40
N VAL A 47 -9.14 -6.00 -3.92
CA VAL A 47 -9.90 -4.77 -4.15
C VAL A 47 -10.68 -4.44 -2.91
N TYR A 48 -10.68 -3.18 -2.50
CA TYR A 48 -11.71 -2.70 -1.60
C TYR A 48 -13.09 -2.98 -2.23
N PHE A 49 -13.93 -3.73 -1.51
CA PHE A 49 -15.25 -4.10 -2.00
C PHE A 49 -16.32 -3.17 -1.43
N PHE A 50 -16.55 -3.24 -0.12
CA PHE A 50 -17.47 -2.34 0.57
C PHE A 50 -17.13 -2.27 2.07
N SER A 51 -17.67 -1.27 2.74
CA SER A 51 -17.64 -1.13 4.19
C SER A 51 -18.80 -1.91 4.77
N TRP A 52 -18.51 -2.96 5.53
CA TRP A 52 -19.57 -3.71 6.21
C TRP A 52 -20.44 -2.77 7.03
N ASP A 53 -19.84 -1.85 7.77
CA ASP A 53 -20.57 -0.91 8.64
C ASP A 53 -21.38 0.13 7.88
N ASP A 54 -21.08 0.40 6.61
CA ASP A 54 -21.86 1.33 5.77
C ASP A 54 -22.88 0.61 4.88
N VAL A 55 -23.21 -0.65 5.20
CA VAL A 55 -24.29 -1.43 4.57
C VAL A 55 -25.29 -1.91 5.64
N PRO A 56 -26.59 -1.63 5.53
CA PRO A 56 -27.18 -0.72 4.54
C PRO A 56 -26.71 0.73 4.76
N GLY A 57 -26.50 1.49 3.67
CA GLY A 57 -26.00 2.87 3.72
C GLY A 57 -25.18 3.25 2.48
N ASN A 58 -24.11 3.99 2.70
CA ASN A 58 -23.29 4.60 1.62
C ASN A 58 -22.72 3.57 0.64
N ASP A 59 -22.44 2.35 1.09
CA ASP A 59 -21.85 1.33 0.23
C ASP A 59 -22.88 0.32 -0.30
N SER A 60 -24.18 0.50 -0.02
CA SER A 60 -25.26 -0.37 -0.53
C SER A 60 -25.26 -0.50 -2.05
N GLY A 61 -25.09 0.61 -2.77
CA GLY A 61 -25.11 0.61 -4.24
C GLY A 61 -23.95 -0.17 -4.85
N ILE A 62 -22.77 -0.12 -4.24
CA ILE A 62 -21.59 -0.87 -4.70
C ILE A 62 -21.83 -2.37 -4.49
N LEU A 63 -22.41 -2.76 -3.35
CA LEU A 63 -22.74 -4.16 -3.07
C LEU A 63 -23.77 -4.73 -4.05
N LEU A 64 -24.86 -4.01 -4.34
CA LEU A 64 -25.87 -4.47 -5.31
C LEU A 64 -25.30 -4.56 -6.73
N LYS A 65 -24.48 -3.59 -7.12
CA LYS A 65 -23.82 -3.58 -8.44
C LYS A 65 -22.90 -4.79 -8.62
N TYR A 66 -22.13 -5.16 -7.61
CA TYR A 66 -21.31 -6.38 -7.67
C TYR A 66 -22.14 -7.65 -7.78
N MET A 67 -23.28 -7.72 -7.06
CA MET A 67 -24.16 -8.87 -7.19
C MET A 67 -24.72 -9.01 -8.61
N GLU A 68 -25.11 -7.90 -9.24
CA GLU A 68 -25.54 -7.86 -10.64
C GLU A 68 -24.38 -8.22 -11.60
N ASP A 69 -23.28 -7.48 -11.54
CA ASP A 69 -22.20 -7.54 -12.52
C ASP A 69 -21.29 -8.77 -12.37
N ASP A 70 -20.90 -9.11 -11.14
CA ASP A 70 -19.89 -10.14 -10.85
C ASP A 70 -20.53 -11.48 -10.47
N LEU A 71 -21.58 -11.48 -9.63
CA LEU A 71 -22.30 -12.71 -9.25
C LEU A 71 -23.41 -13.11 -10.24
N LYS A 72 -23.66 -12.29 -11.26
CA LYS A 72 -24.69 -12.51 -12.28
C LYS A 72 -26.09 -12.68 -11.69
N MET A 73 -26.39 -11.88 -10.67
CA MET A 73 -27.69 -11.83 -9.99
C MET A 73 -28.48 -10.62 -10.46
N ASP A 74 -29.12 -10.72 -11.62
CA ASP A 74 -29.89 -9.61 -12.23
C ASP A 74 -30.97 -9.05 -11.30
N TRP A 75 -31.49 -9.86 -10.39
CA TRP A 75 -32.51 -9.46 -9.41
C TRP A 75 -31.96 -8.50 -8.33
N ALA A 76 -30.65 -8.39 -8.15
CA ALA A 76 -30.04 -7.57 -7.09
C ALA A 76 -30.26 -6.05 -7.31
N LYS A 77 -30.46 -5.61 -8.55
CA LYS A 77 -30.59 -4.19 -8.92
C LYS A 77 -31.62 -3.40 -8.12
N ASN A 78 -32.73 -4.06 -7.78
CA ASN A 78 -33.84 -3.47 -7.02
C ASN A 78 -34.04 -4.15 -5.66
N ALA A 79 -33.00 -4.83 -5.15
CA ALA A 79 -33.11 -5.56 -3.90
C ALA A 79 -33.04 -4.62 -2.69
N GLU A 80 -33.84 -4.94 -1.68
CA GLU A 80 -33.76 -4.32 -0.37
C GLU A 80 -32.62 -4.94 0.44
N ILE A 81 -31.86 -4.11 1.15
CA ILE A 81 -30.76 -4.55 2.00
C ILE A 81 -31.11 -4.26 3.46
N SER A 82 -31.03 -5.26 4.31
CA SER A 82 -31.13 -5.14 5.76
C SER A 82 -29.91 -5.75 6.44
N LYS A 83 -29.67 -5.35 7.69
CA LYS A 83 -28.69 -5.97 8.58
C LYS A 83 -29.41 -6.41 9.85
N GLU A 84 -29.19 -7.66 10.25
CA GLU A 84 -29.75 -8.23 11.47
C GLU A 84 -29.18 -7.56 12.73
N ASP A 85 -29.91 -7.68 13.85
CA ASP A 85 -29.54 -7.08 15.14
C ASP A 85 -28.21 -7.62 15.71
N ASP A 86 -27.75 -8.78 15.21
CA ASP A 86 -26.45 -9.36 15.56
C ASP A 86 -25.27 -8.54 15.01
N GLY A 87 -25.51 -7.66 14.03
CA GLY A 87 -24.49 -6.90 13.31
C GLY A 87 -23.56 -7.76 12.44
N GLU A 88 -23.84 -9.06 12.36
CA GLU A 88 -23.04 -10.11 11.73
C GLU A 88 -23.68 -10.66 10.45
N THR A 89 -24.94 -10.33 10.19
CA THR A 89 -25.67 -10.83 9.03
C THR A 89 -26.25 -9.67 8.20
N ILE A 90 -25.87 -9.58 6.92
CA ILE A 90 -26.51 -8.70 5.92
C ILE A 90 -27.39 -9.57 5.03
N ILE A 91 -28.63 -9.13 4.82
CA ILE A 91 -29.63 -9.84 4.03
C ILE A 91 -30.06 -8.94 2.87
N ILE A 92 -30.10 -9.50 1.67
CA ILE A 92 -30.47 -8.81 0.44
C ILE A 92 -31.63 -9.57 -0.19
N LYS A 93 -32.75 -8.90 -0.42
CA LYS A 93 -34.01 -9.54 -0.86
C LYS A 93 -34.65 -8.79 -2.01
N ASN A 94 -35.19 -9.53 -2.98
CA ASN A 94 -36.09 -8.98 -3.99
C ASN A 94 -37.17 -10.02 -4.31
N GLY A 95 -38.40 -9.79 -3.83
CA GLY A 95 -39.49 -10.75 -3.93
C GLY A 95 -39.15 -12.06 -3.22
N GLU A 96 -39.16 -13.17 -3.97
CA GLU A 96 -38.80 -14.51 -3.46
C GLU A 96 -37.28 -14.77 -3.44
N ASN A 97 -36.49 -13.93 -4.13
CA ASN A 97 -35.05 -14.08 -4.16
C ASN A 97 -34.42 -13.49 -2.90
N SER A 98 -33.48 -14.22 -2.30
CA SER A 98 -32.71 -13.73 -1.17
C SER A 98 -31.25 -14.18 -1.24
N PHE A 99 -30.35 -13.33 -0.74
CA PHE A 99 -28.94 -13.63 -0.57
C PHE A 99 -28.47 -13.11 0.77
N THR A 100 -27.68 -13.92 1.47
CA THR A 100 -27.23 -13.61 2.83
C THR A 100 -25.71 -13.60 2.88
N PHE A 101 -25.18 -12.49 3.39
CA PHE A 101 -23.78 -12.32 3.75
C PHE A 101 -23.67 -12.52 5.27
N LYS A 102 -22.88 -13.50 5.72
CA LYS A 102 -22.68 -13.73 7.16
C LYS A 102 -21.22 -13.65 7.57
N PHE A 103 -20.94 -12.96 8.68
CA PHE A 103 -19.65 -13.01 9.36
C PHE A 103 -19.42 -14.36 10.01
N ASP A 104 -18.53 -15.17 9.43
CA ASP A 104 -17.99 -16.31 10.13
C ASP A 104 -16.85 -15.85 11.07
N LYS A 105 -17.18 -15.69 12.35
CA LYS A 105 -16.22 -15.48 13.44
C LYS A 105 -15.61 -16.80 13.95
N ALA A 106 -15.69 -17.90 13.21
CA ALA A 106 -15.12 -19.18 13.60
C ALA A 106 -13.63 -19.02 13.93
N LYS A 107 -13.28 -19.19 15.20
CA LYS A 107 -11.90 -19.31 15.65
C LYS A 107 -11.41 -20.68 15.20
N LYS A 108 -10.30 -20.76 14.46
CA LYS A 108 -9.70 -22.07 14.16
C LYS A 108 -9.03 -22.54 15.45
N TYR A 109 -9.59 -23.57 16.08
CA TYR A 109 -8.92 -24.30 17.15
C TYR A 109 -7.56 -24.80 16.62
N LEU A 110 -6.48 -24.52 17.36
CA LEU A 110 -5.15 -25.02 17.02
C LEU A 110 -4.85 -26.26 17.85
N PHE A 111 -4.70 -26.09 19.17
CA PHE A 111 -4.43 -27.16 20.11
C PHE A 111 -4.67 -26.69 21.55
N SER A 112 -4.80 -27.66 22.46
CA SER A 112 -4.83 -27.46 23.91
C SER A 112 -3.40 -27.38 24.42
N TRP A 113 -3.02 -26.27 25.04
CA TRP A 113 -1.70 -26.09 25.63
C TRP A 113 -1.46 -27.12 26.74
N ASP A 114 -2.50 -27.39 27.54
CA ASP A 114 -2.41 -28.26 28.71
C ASP A 114 -2.35 -29.75 28.36
N ASP A 115 -2.88 -30.13 27.19
CA ASP A 115 -2.80 -31.52 26.73
C ASP A 115 -1.45 -31.88 26.07
N VAL A 116 -0.54 -30.92 25.88
CA VAL A 116 0.83 -31.20 25.40
C VAL A 116 1.72 -31.52 26.62
N PRO A 117 2.56 -32.59 26.61
CA PRO A 117 2.96 -33.41 25.45
C PRO A 117 2.07 -34.60 25.08
N GLU A 118 1.15 -35.04 25.95
CA GLU A 118 0.41 -36.31 25.83
C GLU A 118 -0.46 -36.39 24.56
N ASN A 119 -1.10 -35.29 24.17
CA ASN A 119 -1.81 -35.11 22.92
C ASN A 119 -1.25 -33.90 22.16
N ASN A 120 -0.27 -34.18 21.31
CA ASN A 120 0.47 -33.18 20.55
C ASN A 120 0.07 -33.08 19.07
N ILE A 121 -0.94 -33.84 18.62
CA ILE A 121 -1.34 -33.90 17.21
C ILE A 121 -1.68 -32.50 16.67
N GLY A 122 -2.42 -31.70 17.45
CA GLY A 122 -2.77 -30.34 17.07
C GLY A 122 -1.57 -29.41 17.00
N LEU A 123 -0.61 -29.54 17.91
CA LEU A 123 0.64 -28.76 17.93
C LEU A 123 1.50 -29.07 16.70
N VAL A 124 1.70 -30.36 16.40
CA VAL A 124 2.49 -30.80 15.23
C VAL A 124 1.84 -30.28 13.94
N LYS A 125 0.51 -30.42 13.80
CA LYS A 125 -0.23 -29.91 12.65
C LYS A 125 -0.07 -28.40 12.51
N PHE A 126 -0.17 -27.65 13.60
CA PHE A 126 0.03 -26.20 13.59
C PHE A 126 1.46 -25.82 13.14
N LEU A 127 2.49 -26.43 13.71
CA LEU A 127 3.88 -26.12 13.36
C LEU A 127 4.19 -26.46 11.88
N LYS A 128 3.64 -27.56 11.38
CA LYS A 128 3.81 -27.98 9.99
C LYS A 128 2.97 -27.13 9.03
N ASP A 129 1.65 -27.12 9.19
CA ASP A 129 0.73 -26.56 8.21
C ASP A 129 0.71 -25.03 8.25
N ASP A 130 0.68 -24.43 9.44
CA ASP A 130 0.54 -23.00 9.63
C ASP A 130 1.90 -22.28 9.66
N LEU A 131 2.95 -22.88 10.24
CA LEU A 131 4.29 -22.28 10.32
C LEU A 131 5.33 -22.83 9.33
N LYS A 132 4.97 -23.84 8.52
CA LYS A 132 5.83 -24.45 7.48
C LYS A 132 7.12 -25.05 8.01
N ILE A 133 7.07 -25.66 9.21
CA ILE A 133 8.21 -26.32 9.84
C ILE A 133 8.08 -27.84 9.65
N GLU A 134 8.53 -28.34 8.51
CA GLU A 134 8.29 -29.74 8.08
C GLU A 134 8.92 -30.80 8.99
N TRP A 135 10.05 -30.51 9.62
CA TRP A 135 10.80 -31.52 10.38
C TRP A 135 10.13 -31.94 11.70
N VAL A 136 9.09 -31.22 12.16
CA VAL A 136 8.41 -31.48 13.45
C VAL A 136 7.63 -32.79 13.50
N GLU A 137 7.39 -33.43 12.35
CA GLU A 137 6.83 -34.78 12.31
C GLU A 137 7.75 -35.77 13.03
N ASN A 138 7.19 -36.53 13.97
CA ASN A 138 7.94 -37.48 14.82
C ASN A 138 9.07 -36.81 15.64
N ALA A 139 8.99 -35.51 15.91
CA ALA A 139 9.89 -34.84 16.83
C ALA A 139 9.56 -35.23 18.27
N GLU A 140 10.59 -35.22 19.13
CA GLU A 140 10.41 -35.38 20.57
C GLU A 140 9.81 -34.09 21.14
N ILE A 141 8.68 -34.20 21.84
CA ILE A 141 7.95 -33.05 22.41
C ILE A 141 7.94 -33.18 23.92
N LYS A 142 8.44 -32.15 24.61
CA LYS A 142 8.51 -32.06 26.07
C LYS A 142 7.93 -30.74 26.54
N LYS A 143 7.36 -30.73 27.74
CA LYS A 143 6.94 -29.52 28.41
C LYS A 143 7.80 -29.31 29.65
N ASN A 144 8.42 -28.14 29.73
CA ASN A 144 9.42 -27.77 30.72
C ASN A 144 8.97 -26.48 31.44
N ASP A 145 9.72 -26.08 32.47
CA ASP A 145 9.55 -24.81 33.18
C ASP A 145 8.13 -24.59 33.72
N ASN A 146 7.65 -25.44 34.63
CA ASN A 146 6.32 -25.31 35.26
C ASN A 146 5.16 -25.13 34.25
N ASN A 147 5.19 -25.84 33.12
CA ASN A 147 4.20 -25.75 32.04
C ASN A 147 4.21 -24.46 31.19
N GLU A 148 5.24 -23.62 31.31
CA GLU A 148 5.35 -22.36 30.56
C GLU A 148 6.07 -22.52 29.20
N THR A 149 6.87 -23.57 29.03
CA THR A 149 7.66 -23.82 27.80
C THR A 149 7.37 -25.20 27.22
N ILE A 150 7.05 -25.28 25.93
CA ILE A 150 7.06 -26.53 25.15
C ILE A 150 8.34 -26.56 24.31
N THR A 151 9.08 -27.66 24.37
CA THR A 151 10.26 -27.93 23.55
C THR A 151 9.95 -29.01 22.54
N VAL A 152 10.25 -28.76 21.27
CA VAL A 152 10.11 -29.70 20.15
C VAL A 152 11.49 -29.92 19.55
N ALA A 153 12.02 -31.15 19.57
CA ALA A 153 13.39 -31.44 19.15
C ALA A 153 13.46 -32.64 18.17
N LYS A 154 14.30 -32.54 17.15
CA LYS A 154 14.60 -33.64 16.23
C LYS A 154 16.02 -33.51 15.68
N GLY A 155 16.91 -34.42 16.06
CA GLY A 155 18.32 -34.35 15.71
C GLY A 155 18.95 -33.05 16.25
N THR A 156 19.50 -32.23 15.36
CA THR A 156 20.09 -30.92 15.71
C THR A 156 19.07 -29.79 15.77
N ASN A 157 17.82 -30.03 15.35
CA ASN A 157 16.80 -28.99 15.31
C ASN A 157 16.05 -28.94 16.64
N THR A 158 15.89 -27.73 17.19
CA THR A 158 15.11 -27.48 18.41
C THR A 158 14.22 -26.27 18.21
N ILE A 159 12.99 -26.38 18.70
CA ILE A 159 12.01 -25.30 18.81
C ILE A 159 11.59 -25.17 20.27
N PHE A 160 11.64 -23.95 20.77
CA PHE A 160 10.99 -23.57 22.03
C PHE A 160 9.73 -22.79 21.71
N LEU A 161 8.60 -23.17 22.29
CA LEU A 161 7.39 -22.36 22.36
C LEU A 161 7.21 -21.92 23.81
N LYS A 162 7.22 -20.61 24.06
CA LYS A 162 6.91 -20.05 25.39
C LYS A 162 5.53 -19.41 25.40
N LEU A 163 4.77 -19.67 26.47
CA LEU A 163 3.45 -19.08 26.70
C LEU A 163 3.59 -17.76 27.48
N HIS A 164 3.49 -16.63 26.79
CA HIS A 164 3.42 -15.32 27.46
C HIS A 164 1.97 -14.86 27.55
N LEU A 165 1.39 -14.84 28.76
CA LEU A 165 0.09 -14.24 29.02
C LEU A 165 0.20 -12.72 28.92
N THR A 166 -0.62 -12.11 28.06
CA THR A 166 -0.71 -10.65 27.95
C THR A 166 -2.12 -10.18 28.31
N SER A 167 -2.21 -9.29 29.30
CA SER A 167 -3.41 -8.49 29.57
C SER A 167 -3.41 -7.24 28.69
N PHE A 168 -4.59 -6.80 28.24
CA PHE A 168 -4.72 -5.56 27.47
C PHE A 168 -4.27 -4.36 28.34
N GLY A 169 -3.04 -3.89 28.13
CA GLY A 169 -2.43 -2.77 28.85
C GLY A 169 -1.11 -2.28 28.24
N ASP A 170 -0.35 -3.16 27.58
CA ASP A 170 1.03 -2.81 27.22
C ASP A 170 1.24 -2.11 25.87
N PHE A 171 0.22 -1.95 25.01
CA PHE A 171 0.39 -1.16 23.78
C PHE A 171 -0.90 -0.41 23.37
N GLN A 172 -0.82 0.91 23.51
CA GLN A 172 -1.68 1.98 22.98
C GLN A 172 -3.20 1.88 23.24
N GLY A 173 -3.68 2.84 24.03
CA GLY A 173 -5.02 2.88 24.61
C GLY A 173 -6.16 2.83 23.61
N LYS A 174 -7.11 1.93 23.89
CA LYS A 174 -8.55 2.22 23.98
C LYS A 174 -9.25 1.07 24.70
N PRO A 175 -10.12 1.35 25.68
CA PRO A 175 -10.98 0.32 26.28
C PRO A 175 -12.19 0.08 25.37
N GLU A 176 -12.30 -1.12 24.80
CA GLU A 176 -13.58 -1.64 24.28
C GLU A 176 -14.08 -2.71 25.27
N ASN A 177 -15.17 -2.39 25.99
CA ASN A 177 -16.10 -3.24 26.73
C ASN A 177 -15.63 -4.65 27.18
N ASN A 178 -15.32 -4.75 28.48
CA ASN A 178 -15.43 -5.91 29.41
C ASN A 178 -15.67 -7.34 28.86
N LYS A 179 -14.87 -7.78 27.90
CA LYS A 179 -14.52 -9.20 27.71
C LYS A 179 -13.01 -9.27 27.55
N THR A 180 -12.29 -9.53 28.63
CA THR A 180 -10.83 -9.74 28.64
C THR A 180 -10.48 -10.89 27.70
N LYS A 181 -10.14 -10.58 26.44
CA LYS A 181 -9.54 -11.55 25.52
C LYS A 181 -8.11 -11.78 26.01
N LYS A 182 -7.88 -12.88 26.72
CA LYS A 182 -6.53 -13.35 27.06
C LYS A 182 -5.80 -13.62 25.73
N MET A 183 -4.72 -12.90 25.48
CA MET A 183 -3.87 -13.08 24.32
C MET A 183 -2.61 -13.82 24.76
N VAL A 184 -2.14 -14.73 23.92
CA VAL A 184 -0.85 -15.41 24.11
C VAL A 184 0.12 -15.01 23.01
N SER A 185 1.35 -14.71 23.39
CA SER A 185 2.46 -14.62 22.44
C SER A 185 3.26 -15.93 22.49
N LEU A 186 3.27 -16.68 21.38
CA LEU A 186 4.16 -17.81 21.17
C LEU A 186 5.50 -17.31 20.65
N GLU A 187 6.54 -17.47 21.46
CA GLU A 187 7.91 -17.12 21.09
C GLU A 187 8.66 -18.36 20.59
N LEU A 188 9.14 -18.32 19.35
CA LEU A 188 9.91 -19.36 18.68
C LEU A 188 11.40 -19.02 18.70
N ASN A 189 12.21 -19.90 19.32
CA ASN A 189 13.68 -19.82 19.39
C ASN A 189 14.22 -18.48 19.89
N GLY A 190 13.47 -17.78 20.76
CA GLY A 190 13.91 -16.52 21.35
C GLY A 190 13.80 -15.28 20.44
N VAL A 191 13.27 -15.44 19.21
CA VAL A 191 13.33 -14.37 18.19
C VAL A 191 11.96 -14.05 17.61
N LYS A 192 11.19 -15.05 17.15
CA LYS A 192 9.92 -14.80 16.45
C LYS A 192 8.74 -14.91 17.40
N LYS A 193 7.93 -13.84 17.52
CA LYS A 193 6.74 -13.81 18.38
C LYS A 193 5.46 -13.80 17.54
N TYR A 194 4.55 -14.73 17.84
CA TYR A 194 3.26 -14.89 17.17
C TYR A 194 2.12 -14.72 18.17
N LYS A 195 1.13 -13.88 17.86
CA LYS A 195 0.01 -13.60 18.78
C LYS A 195 -1.21 -14.47 18.43
N TYR A 196 -1.74 -15.17 19.43
CA TYR A 196 -2.92 -16.02 19.33
C TYR A 196 -3.95 -15.72 20.42
N LEU A 197 -5.16 -16.22 20.23
CA LEU A 197 -6.22 -16.14 21.22
C LEU A 197 -6.09 -17.30 22.20
N LEU A 198 -6.08 -17.01 23.49
CA LEU A 198 -6.12 -17.99 24.55
C LEU A 198 -7.52 -18.03 25.16
N LYS A 199 -8.04 -19.24 25.36
CA LYS A 199 -9.30 -19.46 26.06
C LYS A 199 -9.16 -20.57 27.06
N GLU A 200 -9.87 -20.42 28.17
CA GLU A 200 -10.03 -21.46 29.17
C GLU A 200 -11.40 -22.11 28.95
N GLU A 201 -11.41 -23.38 28.56
CA GLU A 201 -12.61 -24.16 28.26
C GLU A 201 -12.44 -25.53 28.93
N GLU A 202 -13.43 -25.95 29.72
CA GLU A 202 -13.38 -27.21 30.51
C GLU A 202 -12.15 -27.32 31.44
N GLY A 203 -11.67 -26.20 31.97
CA GLY A 203 -10.50 -26.14 32.86
C GLY A 203 -9.15 -26.29 32.14
N LYS A 204 -9.13 -26.27 30.80
CA LYS A 204 -7.92 -26.35 29.98
C LYS A 204 -7.68 -25.07 29.18
N LEU A 205 -6.40 -24.71 29.03
CA LEU A 205 -5.95 -23.62 28.19
C LEU A 205 -5.86 -24.06 26.72
N ASN A 206 -6.72 -23.49 25.89
CA ASN A 206 -6.84 -23.77 24.47
C ASN A 206 -6.37 -22.58 23.62
N ILE A 207 -5.56 -22.86 22.60
CA ILE A 207 -5.01 -21.87 21.69
C ILE A 207 -5.80 -21.87 20.38
N TYR A 208 -6.20 -20.68 19.97
CA TYR A 208 -7.00 -20.44 18.78
C TYR A 208 -6.29 -19.47 17.83
N ALA A 209 -6.25 -19.83 16.55
CA ALA A 209 -5.92 -18.89 15.50
C ALA A 209 -7.10 -17.94 15.29
N LYS A 210 -6.79 -16.65 15.17
CA LYS A 210 -7.73 -15.68 14.63
C LYS A 210 -7.90 -16.05 13.15
N LYS A 211 -8.95 -16.79 12.83
CA LYS A 211 -9.33 -17.01 11.43
C LYS A 211 -9.69 -15.63 10.87
N ASN A 212 -9.20 -15.33 9.67
CA ASN A 212 -9.70 -14.17 8.94
C ASN A 212 -11.21 -14.32 8.88
N VAL A 213 -11.94 -13.24 9.22
CA VAL A 213 -13.39 -13.25 9.08
C VAL A 213 -13.65 -13.65 7.63
N THR A 214 -14.38 -14.72 7.43
CA THR A 214 -14.80 -15.15 6.09
C THR A 214 -16.26 -14.78 5.94
N LEU A 215 -16.54 -14.18 4.81
CA LEU A 215 -17.89 -13.85 4.42
C LEU A 215 -18.40 -15.08 3.68
N VAL A 216 -19.39 -15.75 4.27
CA VAL A 216 -19.98 -16.96 3.71
C VAL A 216 -21.12 -16.53 2.80
N THR A 217 -21.01 -16.89 1.53
CA THR A 217 -22.04 -16.76 0.50
C THR A 217 -22.62 -18.15 0.20
N CYS A 218 -23.79 -18.24 -0.43
CA CYS A 218 -24.35 -19.53 -0.84
C CYS A 218 -23.55 -20.22 -1.96
N ASP A 219 -22.56 -19.54 -2.54
CA ASP A 219 -21.55 -20.10 -3.43
C ASP A 219 -20.18 -20.13 -2.71
N ASP A 220 -19.69 -21.30 -2.30
CA ASP A 220 -18.41 -21.45 -1.57
C ASP A 220 -17.14 -21.01 -2.37
N THR A 221 -17.33 -20.27 -3.47
CA THR A 221 -16.35 -19.88 -4.48
C THR A 221 -15.65 -18.56 -4.16
N HIS A 222 -16.28 -17.63 -3.43
CA HIS A 222 -15.75 -16.27 -3.22
C HIS A 222 -15.10 -16.09 -1.84
N LYS A 223 -13.78 -15.85 -1.80
CA LYS A 223 -13.03 -15.55 -0.56
C LYS A 223 -12.86 -14.05 -0.37
N TYR A 224 -13.55 -13.51 0.64
CA TYR A 224 -13.43 -12.11 1.07
C TYR A 224 -12.46 -11.97 2.24
N ILE A 225 -11.84 -10.80 2.35
CA ILE A 225 -10.89 -10.45 3.41
C ILE A 225 -11.44 -9.25 4.14
N LEU A 226 -11.39 -9.24 5.46
CA LEU A 226 -11.87 -8.12 6.25
C LEU A 226 -10.75 -7.44 7.04
N LYS A 227 -10.70 -6.11 6.97
CA LYS A 227 -9.79 -5.26 7.76
C LYS A 227 -10.61 -4.25 8.56
N LYS A 228 -10.17 -3.94 9.79
CA LYS A 228 -10.72 -2.82 10.58
C LYS A 228 -9.87 -1.59 10.25
N GLU A 229 -10.45 -0.60 9.60
CA GLU A 229 -9.79 0.64 9.18
C GLU A 229 -10.63 1.83 9.64
N ASN A 230 -10.01 2.80 10.34
CA ASN A 230 -10.68 3.97 10.91
C ASN A 230 -11.93 3.63 11.74
N GLY A 231 -11.89 2.51 12.47
CA GLY A 231 -13.00 2.05 13.31
C GLY A 231 -14.08 1.27 12.57
N LYS A 232 -14.06 1.23 11.23
CA LYS A 232 -15.02 0.50 10.39
C LYS A 232 -14.44 -0.80 9.85
N ILE A 233 -15.29 -1.79 9.63
CA ILE A 233 -14.95 -3.05 8.99
C ILE A 233 -15.06 -2.87 7.47
N LYS A 234 -13.92 -2.91 6.80
CA LYS A 234 -13.81 -2.87 5.34
C LYS A 234 -13.65 -4.29 4.80
N VAL A 235 -14.47 -4.63 3.80
CA VAL A 235 -14.48 -5.89 3.07
C VAL A 235 -13.65 -5.69 1.81
N TYR A 236 -12.77 -6.63 1.52
CA TYR A 236 -11.98 -6.70 0.30
C TYR A 236 -12.30 -8.01 -0.42
N HIS A 237 -12.41 -7.97 -1.73
CA HIS A 237 -12.52 -9.17 -2.54
C HIS A 237 -11.17 -9.51 -3.20
N LYS A 238 -10.88 -10.80 -3.36
CA LYS A 238 -9.79 -11.19 -4.26
C LYS A 238 -10.20 -10.89 -5.70
N ILE A 239 -9.31 -10.30 -6.48
CA ILE A 239 -9.55 -10.13 -7.91
C ILE A 239 -9.48 -11.51 -8.56
N ASN A 240 -10.62 -11.99 -9.08
CA ASN A 240 -10.63 -13.23 -9.83
C ASN A 240 -9.65 -13.13 -11.01
N GLY A 241 -8.75 -14.11 -11.11
CA GLY A 241 -7.72 -14.16 -12.14
C GLY A 241 -6.42 -13.43 -11.85
N ILE A 242 -6.31 -12.67 -10.76
CA ILE A 242 -5.06 -12.00 -10.34
C ILE A 242 -4.57 -12.55 -9.00
N GLY A 243 -3.80 -13.64 -9.09
CA GLY A 243 -3.03 -14.17 -7.97
C GLY A 243 -1.69 -13.45 -7.79
N GLU A 244 -0.89 -13.90 -6.81
CA GLU A 244 0.41 -13.29 -6.47
C GLU A 244 1.35 -13.14 -7.67
N ALA A 245 1.43 -14.17 -8.53
CA ALA A 245 2.29 -14.15 -9.72
C ALA A 245 1.90 -13.02 -10.70
N LYS A 246 0.61 -12.89 -11.02
CA LYS A 246 0.12 -11.85 -11.92
C LYS A 246 0.18 -10.46 -11.30
N ALA A 247 -0.13 -10.33 -10.00
CA ALA A 247 0.08 -9.08 -9.27
C ALA A 247 1.55 -8.63 -9.31
N MET A 248 2.49 -9.58 -9.17
CA MET A 248 3.92 -9.31 -9.28
C MET A 248 4.33 -8.95 -10.71
N GLN A 249 3.75 -9.58 -11.74
CA GLN A 249 3.98 -9.20 -13.14
C GLN A 249 3.55 -7.76 -13.41
N ILE A 250 2.37 -7.35 -12.92
CA ILE A 250 1.87 -5.97 -13.06
C ILE A 250 2.81 -5.00 -12.35
N LYS A 251 3.23 -5.31 -11.12
CA LYS A 251 4.21 -4.47 -10.41
C LYS A 251 5.54 -4.38 -11.13
N ALA A 252 6.08 -5.51 -11.57
CA ALA A 252 7.33 -5.58 -12.29
C ALA A 252 7.26 -4.75 -13.57
N LEU A 253 6.16 -4.83 -14.32
CA LEU A 253 5.93 -4.04 -15.53
C LEU A 253 6.05 -2.54 -15.25
N PHE A 254 5.32 -2.01 -14.27
CA PHE A 254 5.34 -0.58 -13.95
C PHE A 254 6.67 -0.13 -13.38
N GLU A 255 7.27 -0.92 -12.50
CA GLU A 255 8.58 -0.62 -11.91
C GLU A 255 9.72 -0.73 -12.94
N PHE A 256 9.62 -1.64 -13.89
CA PHE A 256 10.55 -1.74 -15.02
C PHE A 256 10.35 -0.55 -15.96
N ASN A 257 9.12 -0.18 -16.31
CA ASN A 257 8.83 1.02 -17.09
C ASN A 257 9.36 2.29 -16.39
N LYS A 258 9.21 2.41 -15.07
CA LYS A 258 9.77 3.50 -14.28
C LYS A 258 11.29 3.53 -14.37
N ARG A 259 11.97 2.40 -14.19
CA ARG A 259 13.45 2.30 -14.33
C ARG A 259 13.92 2.56 -15.76
N CYS A 260 13.22 2.04 -16.76
CA CYS A 260 13.50 2.28 -18.16
C CYS A 260 13.27 3.74 -18.53
N ASN A 261 12.24 4.41 -18.00
CA ASN A 261 12.05 5.85 -18.19
C ASN A 261 13.11 6.68 -17.43
N LEU A 262 13.59 6.20 -16.28
CA LEU A 262 14.73 6.80 -15.59
C LEU A 262 16.06 6.58 -16.33
N ALA A 263 16.23 5.46 -17.04
CA ALA A 263 17.41 5.15 -17.84
C ALA A 263 17.36 5.77 -19.25
N ALA A 264 16.18 5.84 -19.86
CA ALA A 264 15.87 6.50 -21.13
C ALA A 264 15.74 8.02 -20.99
N LYS A 265 15.62 8.54 -19.75
CA LYS A 265 16.22 9.82 -19.36
C LYS A 265 17.75 9.69 -19.48
N SER A 266 18.23 9.53 -20.71
CA SER A 266 19.56 10.00 -21.10
C SER A 266 19.52 11.50 -20.80
N LEU A 267 20.01 11.82 -19.61
CA LEU A 267 20.01 13.13 -18.95
C LEU A 267 19.93 14.25 -20.02
N LYS A 268 18.74 14.85 -20.19
CA LYS A 268 18.52 15.91 -21.19
C LYS A 268 19.57 16.97 -20.90
N LYS A 269 20.46 17.25 -21.86
CA LYS A 269 21.49 18.26 -21.68
C LYS A 269 20.83 19.63 -21.75
N ILE A 270 21.02 20.44 -20.72
CA ILE A 270 20.63 21.85 -20.72
C ILE A 270 21.82 22.64 -21.25
N LYS A 271 21.58 23.40 -22.32
CA LYS A 271 22.53 24.39 -22.88
C LYS A 271 22.00 25.82 -22.73
N TYR A 272 20.69 26.01 -22.80
CA TYR A 272 19.99 27.29 -22.88
C TYR A 272 18.73 27.29 -22.01
N ALA A 273 18.25 28.48 -21.62
CA ALA A 273 17.06 28.62 -20.78
C ALA A 273 15.79 28.06 -21.44
N LYS A 274 15.71 28.08 -22.77
CA LYS A 274 14.60 27.45 -23.52
C LYS A 274 14.42 25.96 -23.22
N GLU A 275 15.51 25.23 -22.97
CA GLU A 275 15.43 23.80 -22.67
C GLU A 275 14.99 23.54 -21.23
N VAL A 276 15.31 24.47 -20.32
CA VAL A 276 14.81 24.54 -18.95
C VAL A 276 13.31 24.78 -18.97
N PHE A 277 12.85 25.82 -19.67
CA PHE A 277 11.43 26.15 -19.84
C PHE A 277 10.65 24.94 -20.34
N GLY A 278 11.04 24.39 -21.49
CA GLY A 278 10.33 23.23 -22.07
C GLY A 278 10.39 21.97 -21.21
N TYR A 279 11.37 21.84 -20.32
CA TYR A 279 11.43 20.73 -19.35
C TYR A 279 10.50 20.99 -18.15
N ALA A 280 10.61 22.16 -17.53
CA ALA A 280 9.89 22.51 -16.32
C ALA A 280 8.39 22.66 -16.55
N SER A 281 7.96 23.24 -17.68
CA SER A 281 6.53 23.36 -18.01
C SER A 281 5.81 22.02 -18.13
N GLN A 282 6.54 20.92 -18.39
CA GLN A 282 5.98 19.56 -18.40
C GLN A 282 6.01 18.88 -17.02
N LYS A 283 6.77 19.43 -16.07
CA LYS A 283 7.01 18.83 -14.75
C LYS A 283 6.21 19.48 -13.64
N ILE A 284 5.86 20.75 -13.79
CA ILE A 284 5.03 21.45 -12.83
C ILE A 284 3.59 20.90 -12.94
N PRO A 285 3.00 20.36 -11.85
CA PRO A 285 1.73 19.63 -11.93
C PRO A 285 0.50 20.50 -12.23
N ASP A 286 0.49 21.75 -11.75
CA ASP A 286 -0.66 22.66 -11.83
C ASP A 286 -0.16 24.09 -12.01
N ASN A 287 -0.21 24.64 -13.21
CA ASN A 287 0.30 25.99 -13.48
C ASN A 287 -0.44 27.12 -12.73
N LYS A 288 -1.58 26.82 -12.10
CA LYS A 288 -2.36 27.80 -11.31
C LYS A 288 -1.83 28.04 -9.90
N LYS A 289 -0.83 27.27 -9.45
CA LYS A 289 -0.14 27.48 -8.17
C LYS A 289 1.31 27.84 -8.43
N GLU A 290 1.90 28.62 -7.53
CA GLU A 290 3.34 28.90 -7.55
C GLU A 290 4.12 27.68 -7.07
N TYR A 291 5.20 27.34 -7.77
CA TYR A 291 6.15 26.30 -7.44
C TYR A 291 7.56 26.84 -7.59
N PHE A 292 8.39 26.55 -6.60
CA PHE A 292 9.83 26.70 -6.71
C PHE A 292 10.46 25.32 -6.88
N MET A 293 11.12 25.11 -8.01
CA MET A 293 11.71 23.85 -8.44
C MET A 293 13.21 23.99 -8.63
N VAL A 294 13.95 22.94 -8.31
CA VAL A 294 15.40 22.87 -8.50
C VAL A 294 15.71 21.69 -9.42
N ILE A 295 16.45 21.96 -10.48
CA ILE A 295 16.94 20.96 -11.42
C ILE A 295 18.40 20.69 -11.10
N LEU A 296 18.72 19.41 -10.82
CA LEU A 296 20.07 18.96 -10.47
C LEU A 296 20.82 18.55 -11.73
N LEU A 297 22.05 19.03 -11.91
CA LEU A 297 22.87 18.81 -13.09
C LEU A 297 24.16 18.07 -12.77
N ASP A 298 24.60 17.22 -13.70
CA ASP A 298 25.94 16.64 -13.69
C ASP A 298 26.99 17.57 -14.32
N SER A 299 28.26 17.16 -14.28
CA SER A 299 29.39 17.91 -14.85
C SER A 299 29.33 18.13 -16.36
N LYS A 300 28.38 17.51 -17.06
CA LYS A 300 28.12 17.73 -18.50
C LYS A 300 26.84 18.53 -18.74
N ASN A 301 26.30 19.18 -17.70
CA ASN A 301 25.02 19.92 -17.68
C ASN A 301 23.83 19.07 -18.08
N ARG A 302 23.83 17.80 -17.68
CA ARG A 302 22.71 16.92 -17.94
C ARG A 302 21.85 16.74 -16.69
N ILE A 303 20.53 16.76 -16.85
CA ILE A 303 19.57 16.70 -15.74
C ILE A 303 19.62 15.33 -15.05
N ILE A 304 20.09 15.29 -13.80
CA ILE A 304 20.11 14.12 -12.92
C ILE A 304 18.74 13.91 -12.28
N ALA A 305 18.16 14.97 -11.72
CA ALA A 305 16.89 14.93 -11.01
C ALA A 305 16.25 16.33 -10.97
N ASP A 306 15.01 16.36 -10.54
CA ASP A 306 14.24 17.57 -10.34
C ASP A 306 13.43 17.49 -9.04
N LYS A 307 13.32 18.60 -8.30
CA LYS A 307 12.70 18.67 -6.97
C LYS A 307 11.85 19.92 -6.84
N ILE A 308 10.63 19.77 -6.33
CA ILE A 308 9.81 20.90 -5.88
C ILE A 308 10.19 21.20 -4.42
N VAL A 309 10.69 22.41 -4.16
CA VAL A 309 11.13 22.88 -2.85
C VAL A 309 10.01 23.62 -2.12
N SER A 310 9.18 24.37 -2.84
CA SER A 310 8.06 25.13 -2.26
C SER A 310 6.84 25.12 -3.18
N ILE A 311 5.65 25.24 -2.58
CA ILE A 311 4.35 25.36 -3.25
C ILE A 311 3.56 26.49 -2.59
N GLY A 312 2.99 27.41 -3.37
CA GLY A 312 2.23 28.57 -2.91
C GLY A 312 3.06 29.86 -2.91
N ILE A 313 2.52 30.91 -2.28
CA ILE A 313 3.04 32.29 -2.37
C ILE A 313 4.53 32.34 -2.01
N LEU A 314 5.35 32.82 -2.95
CA LEU A 314 6.79 32.88 -2.83
C LEU A 314 7.20 34.04 -1.91
N ASN A 315 7.24 33.77 -0.60
CA ASN A 315 7.90 34.65 0.36
C ASN A 315 9.37 34.23 0.51
N ALA A 316 10.31 35.19 0.49
CA ALA A 316 11.74 34.92 0.67
C ALA A 316 12.09 34.15 1.98
N SER A 317 11.17 34.13 2.96
CA SER A 317 11.30 33.34 4.20
C SER A 317 11.02 31.84 4.03
N LEU A 318 10.35 31.40 2.96
CA LEU A 318 9.94 30.01 2.75
C LEU A 318 10.98 29.17 2.01
N ILE A 319 11.84 29.78 1.18
CA ILE A 319 12.87 29.06 0.40
C ILE A 319 14.22 29.19 1.10
N HIS A 320 14.48 28.28 2.03
CA HIS A 320 15.75 28.27 2.76
C HIS A 320 16.84 27.56 1.94
N PRO A 321 18.08 28.09 1.83
CA PRO A 321 19.16 27.46 1.05
C PRO A 321 19.44 26.00 1.43
N ARG A 322 19.35 25.66 2.73
CA ARG A 322 19.40 24.26 3.21
C ARG A 322 18.48 23.31 2.45
N GLU A 323 17.24 23.71 2.14
CA GLU A 323 16.27 22.82 1.49
C GLU A 323 16.56 22.72 -0.01
N VAL A 324 16.97 23.83 -0.64
CA VAL A 324 17.39 23.88 -2.05
C VAL A 324 18.59 22.96 -2.31
N PHE A 325 19.61 23.02 -1.44
CA PHE A 325 20.86 22.30 -1.64
C PHE A 325 20.92 20.91 -1.01
N ARG A 326 19.96 20.53 -0.14
CA ARG A 326 19.93 19.21 0.50
C ARG A 326 19.98 18.07 -0.50
N ASP A 327 19.09 18.10 -1.49
CA ASP A 327 19.03 17.06 -2.51
C ASP A 327 20.16 17.18 -3.52
N ALA A 328 20.64 18.40 -3.81
CA ALA A 328 21.81 18.62 -4.65
C ALA A 328 23.07 17.94 -4.06
N ILE A 329 23.29 18.05 -2.75
CA ILE A 329 24.40 17.41 -2.05
C ILE A 329 24.19 15.89 -2.01
N LYS A 330 22.98 15.44 -1.64
CA LYS A 330 22.66 14.01 -1.52
C LYS A 330 22.83 13.26 -2.85
N ASP A 331 22.39 13.86 -3.94
CA ASP A 331 22.40 13.24 -5.27
C ASP A 331 23.68 13.55 -6.06
N GLY A 332 24.67 14.22 -5.44
CA GLY A 332 25.98 14.48 -6.03
C GLY A 332 25.93 15.42 -7.25
N ALA A 333 25.09 16.45 -7.21
CA ALA A 333 24.96 17.43 -8.28
C ALA A 333 26.24 18.28 -8.41
N ASN A 334 26.69 18.47 -9.64
CA ASN A 334 27.77 19.41 -9.96
C ASN A 334 27.28 20.86 -9.95
N ALA A 335 26.01 21.06 -10.31
CA ALA A 335 25.39 22.36 -10.48
C ALA A 335 23.86 22.25 -10.38
N ILE A 336 23.19 23.38 -10.19
CA ILE A 336 21.73 23.46 -10.17
C ILE A 336 21.20 24.56 -11.10
N VAL A 337 19.96 24.39 -11.54
CA VAL A 337 19.14 25.46 -12.16
C VAL A 337 17.90 25.65 -11.30
N LEU A 338 17.63 26.90 -10.95
CA LEU A 338 16.43 27.28 -10.21
C LEU A 338 15.30 27.54 -11.20
N VAL A 339 14.08 27.14 -10.84
CA VAL A 339 12.89 27.41 -11.64
C VAL A 339 11.77 27.89 -10.74
N HIS A 340 11.11 28.96 -11.15
CA HIS A 340 9.91 29.46 -10.50
C HIS A 340 8.80 29.65 -11.54
N ASN A 341 7.58 29.19 -11.30
CA ASN A 341 6.46 29.55 -12.17
C ASN A 341 5.56 30.63 -11.57
N HIS A 342 5.14 31.57 -12.43
CA HIS A 342 4.15 32.59 -12.10
C HIS A 342 2.78 32.18 -12.65
N PRO A 343 1.75 31.95 -11.80
CA PRO A 343 0.39 31.67 -12.25
C PRO A 343 -0.28 32.81 -13.03
N SER A 344 0.29 34.01 -12.99
CA SER A 344 -0.13 35.17 -13.79
C SER A 344 0.35 35.10 -15.25
N ASP A 345 1.15 34.09 -15.60
CA ASP A 345 1.79 33.88 -16.89
C ASP A 345 2.82 34.97 -17.31
N ASP A 346 3.04 36.01 -16.50
CA ASP A 346 4.09 37.02 -16.67
C ASP A 346 5.41 36.55 -16.02
N PRO A 347 6.47 36.26 -16.79
CA PRO A 347 7.74 35.78 -16.24
C PRO A 347 8.64 36.87 -15.66
N THR A 348 8.18 38.12 -15.57
CA THR A 348 8.96 39.23 -15.01
C THR A 348 9.34 38.95 -13.55
N PRO A 349 10.64 39.03 -13.16
CA PRO A 349 11.07 38.70 -11.80
C PRO A 349 10.55 39.70 -10.77
N SER A 350 10.06 39.18 -9.64
CA SER A 350 9.73 39.98 -8.47
C SER A 350 10.99 40.41 -7.72
N THR A 351 10.85 41.34 -6.77
CA THR A 351 11.96 41.70 -5.88
C THR A 351 12.43 40.53 -5.02
N ASP A 352 11.53 39.60 -4.70
CA ASP A 352 11.86 38.45 -3.86
C ASP A 352 12.56 37.36 -4.66
N ASP A 353 12.22 37.18 -5.95
CA ASP A 353 12.98 36.34 -6.88
C ASP A 353 14.43 36.79 -6.98
N ILE A 354 14.67 38.10 -7.11
CA ILE A 354 16.03 38.66 -7.21
C ILE A 354 16.81 38.36 -5.92
N LYS A 355 16.24 38.65 -4.74
CA LYS A 355 16.91 38.43 -3.45
C LYS A 355 17.21 36.95 -3.19
N ILE A 356 16.26 36.05 -3.47
CA ILE A 356 16.49 34.62 -3.25
C ILE A 356 17.55 34.10 -4.22
N THR A 357 17.56 34.56 -5.47
CA THR A 357 18.58 34.21 -6.46
C THR A 357 19.96 34.59 -5.97
N GLU A 358 20.18 35.84 -5.55
CA GLU A 358 21.46 36.32 -5.04
C GLU A 358 21.94 35.51 -3.83
N THR A 359 21.01 35.15 -2.93
CA THR A 359 21.31 34.35 -1.74
C THR A 359 21.73 32.92 -2.12
N LEU A 360 21.03 32.29 -3.06
CA LEU A 360 21.31 30.93 -3.50
C LEU A 360 22.58 30.85 -4.35
N VAL A 361 22.87 31.85 -5.18
CA VAL A 361 24.13 31.94 -5.95
C VAL A 361 25.33 31.98 -4.99
N LYS A 362 25.32 32.90 -4.01
CA LYS A 362 26.37 33.00 -2.97
C LYS A 362 26.50 31.71 -2.16
N THR A 363 25.38 31.06 -1.83
CA THR A 363 25.41 29.79 -1.11
C THR A 363 26.03 28.68 -1.95
N GLY A 364 25.67 28.60 -3.23
CA GLY A 364 26.18 27.64 -4.19
C GLY A 364 27.70 27.75 -4.37
N GLU A 365 28.22 28.97 -4.40
CA GLU A 365 29.67 29.23 -4.42
C GLU A 365 30.38 28.68 -3.17
N ILE A 366 29.81 28.90 -1.97
CA ILE A 366 30.39 28.44 -0.70
C ILE A 366 30.45 26.92 -0.61
N ILE A 367 29.41 26.23 -1.06
CA ILE A 367 29.31 24.77 -0.93
C ILE A 367 29.93 24.00 -2.12
N GLY A 368 30.30 24.71 -3.19
CA GLY A 368 30.85 24.10 -4.41
C GLY A 368 29.80 23.49 -5.35
N ILE A 369 28.56 23.98 -5.33
CA ILE A 369 27.49 23.58 -6.27
C ILE A 369 26.93 24.85 -6.92
N SER A 370 27.41 25.18 -8.12
CA SER A 370 27.06 26.43 -8.79
C SER A 370 25.58 26.50 -9.20
N VAL A 371 24.96 27.66 -8.99
CA VAL A 371 23.67 28.00 -9.60
C VAL A 371 23.94 28.51 -11.01
N ILE A 372 23.55 27.75 -12.03
CA ILE A 372 23.90 28.04 -13.43
C ILE A 372 22.92 29.03 -14.07
N ASP A 373 21.67 29.00 -13.62
CA ASP A 373 20.62 29.92 -14.05
C ASP A 373 19.47 29.91 -13.04
N HIS A 374 18.65 30.95 -13.09
CA HIS A 374 17.31 30.97 -12.51
C HIS A 374 16.33 31.34 -13.63
N VAL A 375 15.38 30.44 -13.91
CA VAL A 375 14.40 30.61 -14.98
C VAL A 375 13.01 30.78 -14.38
N ILE A 376 12.40 31.94 -14.60
CA ILE A 376 10.99 32.18 -14.26
C ILE A 376 10.14 31.80 -15.46
N ILE A 377 9.08 31.03 -15.25
CA ILE A 377 8.22 30.51 -16.32
C ILE A 377 6.77 31.01 -16.16
N GLY A 378 6.18 31.40 -17.28
CA GLY A 378 4.77 31.73 -17.46
C GLY A 378 4.34 31.29 -18.86
N ASP A 379 3.69 32.16 -19.64
CA ASP A 379 3.45 31.93 -21.08
C ASP A 379 4.77 31.88 -21.87
N THR A 380 5.79 32.59 -21.36
CA THR A 380 7.16 32.56 -21.86
C THR A 380 8.13 32.31 -20.70
N TYR A 381 9.40 32.68 -20.84
CA TYR A 381 10.37 32.55 -19.75
C TYR A 381 11.25 33.79 -19.61
N TYR A 382 11.73 34.02 -18.40
CA TYR A 382 12.80 34.95 -18.08
C TYR A 382 13.99 34.18 -17.53
N SER A 383 15.18 34.38 -18.06
CA SER A 383 16.42 33.78 -17.56
C SER A 383 17.30 34.85 -16.94
N PHE A 384 17.69 34.65 -15.68
CA PHE A 384 18.61 35.54 -14.99
C PHE A 384 19.99 35.55 -15.68
N LYS A 385 20.45 34.41 -16.18
CA LYS A 385 21.71 34.29 -16.91
C LYS A 385 21.69 35.04 -18.24
N GLU A 386 20.65 34.84 -19.06
CA GLU A 386 20.53 35.53 -20.35
C GLU A 386 20.40 37.06 -20.19
N ASN A 387 19.96 37.51 -19.02
CA ASN A 387 19.84 38.92 -18.65
C ASN A 387 21.04 39.45 -17.81
N GLY A 388 22.12 38.67 -17.65
CA GLY A 388 23.36 39.12 -16.98
C GLY A 388 23.24 39.37 -15.48
N LYS A 389 22.32 38.67 -14.80
CA LYS A 389 22.10 38.73 -13.34
C LYS A 389 22.76 37.59 -12.58
N ILE A 390 23.22 36.56 -13.29
CA ILE A 390 24.09 35.44 -12.90
C ILE A 390 25.08 35.28 -14.04
#